data_AF-A0A3D3CGP7-F1
#
_entry.id   AF-A0A3D3CGP7-F1
#
_cell.length_a   1.000
_cell.length_b   1.000
_cell.length_c   1.000
_cell.angle_alpha   90.00
_cell.angle_beta   90.00
_cell.angle_gamma   90.00
#
_symmetry.space_group_name_H-M   'P 1'
#
loop_
_entity.id
_entity.type
_entity.pdbx_description
1 polymer ?
#
loop_
_entity_poly.entity_id
_entity_poly.type
_entity_poly.pdbx_seq_one_letter_code
_entity_poly.pdbx_strand_id
1 'polypeptide(L)'
;MRKSFLCTAVLALFCFGVPAGAAMPVEEFLELCATGSPEEGAQAIEAGSDVNAADNEGRTPLMSAAEHNGNPEVIRALAGKGADVNADSGWTVLMYAAQENGNPDVVKALLESGADVNAAAEGSGGMTALMRAAAWNKNADVVQALLDGGADVAAGDESGVTALMYAAMYRDSADVLERLLSAGADPNARDGDGWTALMWGA
;
A
#
# COMPACT_ATOMS: atom_id res chain seq x y z
N MET A 1 23.38 -16.81 -11.39
CA MET A 1 22.78 -18.10 -11.00
C MET A 1 22.34 -18.05 -9.53
N ARG A 2 21.17 -17.49 -9.27
CA ARG A 2 20.29 -17.84 -8.14
C ARG A 2 18.89 -17.81 -8.71
N LYS A 3 18.19 -18.89 -8.45
CA LYS A 3 17.08 -19.40 -9.25
C LYS A 3 15.82 -18.61 -8.96
N SER A 4 15.22 -18.13 -10.04
CA SER A 4 13.79 -17.87 -10.18
C SER A 4 13.01 -19.11 -9.72
N PHE A 5 12.38 -19.01 -8.56
CA PHE A 5 11.35 -19.91 -8.08
C PHE A 5 10.21 -19.02 -7.57
N LEU A 6 8.97 -19.36 -7.95
CA LEU A 6 7.67 -18.71 -7.68
C LEU A 6 6.95 -18.00 -8.85
N CYS A 7 7.20 -18.34 -10.12
CA CYS A 7 6.38 -17.85 -11.23
C CYS A 7 5.68 -18.95 -12.05
N THR A 8 5.30 -20.09 -11.46
CA THR A 8 4.76 -21.22 -12.28
C THR A 8 3.75 -22.13 -11.57
N ALA A 9 2.93 -21.63 -10.64
CA ALA A 9 1.96 -22.49 -9.95
C ALA A 9 0.53 -21.93 -9.75
N VAL A 10 0.15 -20.77 -10.30
CA VAL A 10 -1.24 -20.24 -10.14
C VAL A 10 -2.05 -20.20 -11.45
N LEU A 11 -1.46 -20.53 -12.61
CA LEU A 11 -2.20 -20.61 -13.88
C LEU A 11 -2.99 -21.93 -14.08
N ALA A 12 -3.22 -22.70 -13.02
CA ALA A 12 -3.85 -24.03 -13.12
C ALA A 12 -4.96 -24.32 -12.07
N LEU A 13 -5.69 -23.30 -11.61
CA LEU A 13 -6.86 -23.51 -10.74
C LEU A 13 -8.22 -23.10 -11.34
N PHE A 14 -8.28 -22.68 -12.60
CA PHE A 14 -9.55 -22.53 -13.34
C PHE A 14 -10.31 -23.86 -13.61
N CYS A 15 -9.91 -24.99 -13.00
CA CYS A 15 -10.50 -26.31 -13.27
C CYS A 15 -11.02 -27.10 -12.06
N PHE A 16 -11.05 -26.56 -10.83
CA PHE A 16 -11.76 -27.22 -9.73
C PHE A 16 -13.05 -26.49 -9.36
N GLY A 17 -14.08 -26.71 -10.19
CA GLY A 17 -15.44 -26.98 -9.72
C GLY A 17 -16.03 -26.14 -8.60
N VAL A 18 -15.74 -24.84 -8.50
CA VAL A 18 -16.57 -23.94 -7.70
C VAL A 18 -17.95 -23.94 -8.39
N PRO A 19 -19.01 -24.45 -7.74
CA PRO A 19 -20.33 -24.41 -8.33
C PRO A 19 -20.67 -22.94 -8.63
N ALA A 20 -21.13 -22.66 -9.84
CA ALA A 20 -21.55 -21.33 -10.24
C ALA A 20 -22.51 -20.76 -9.16
N GLY A 21 -22.07 -19.71 -8.46
CA GLY A 21 -22.83 -19.06 -7.39
C GLY A 21 -22.49 -19.43 -5.94
N ALA A 22 -21.30 -19.96 -5.65
CA ALA A 22 -20.80 -20.09 -4.29
C ALA A 22 -19.64 -19.12 -4.01
N ALA A 23 -19.66 -18.51 -2.82
CA ALA A 23 -18.55 -17.73 -2.29
C ALA A 23 -17.28 -18.57 -2.22
N MET A 24 -16.17 -18.03 -2.71
CA MET A 24 -14.86 -18.69 -2.59
C MET A 24 -14.26 -18.48 -1.20
N PRO A 25 -13.31 -19.32 -0.75
CA PRO A 25 -12.59 -19.12 0.50
C PRO A 25 -11.86 -17.77 0.53
N VAL A 26 -11.73 -17.18 1.73
CA VAL A 26 -11.15 -15.85 1.93
C VAL A 26 -9.74 -15.77 1.36
N GLU A 27 -8.89 -16.77 1.63
CA GLU A 27 -7.51 -16.82 1.17
C GLU A 27 -7.42 -16.86 -0.36
N GLU A 28 -8.31 -17.60 -1.01
CA GLU A 28 -8.37 -17.67 -2.47
C GLU A 28 -8.85 -16.35 -3.07
N PHE A 29 -9.78 -15.67 -2.40
CA PHE A 29 -10.28 -14.37 -2.86
C PHE A 29 -9.23 -13.25 -2.71
N LEU A 30 -8.45 -13.28 -1.63
CA LEU A 30 -7.31 -12.37 -1.43
C LEU A 30 -6.27 -12.53 -2.54
N GLU A 31 -5.88 -13.76 -2.88
CA GLU A 31 -4.92 -14.04 -3.96
C GLU A 31 -5.49 -13.65 -5.34
N LEU A 32 -6.78 -13.89 -5.56
CA LEU A 32 -7.47 -13.43 -6.77
C LEU A 32 -7.39 -11.91 -6.90
N CYS A 33 -7.64 -11.15 -5.82
CA CYS A 33 -7.55 -9.69 -5.86
C CYS A 33 -6.11 -9.19 -6.00
N ALA A 34 -5.13 -9.92 -5.46
CA ALA A 34 -3.71 -9.59 -5.57
C ALA A 34 -3.18 -9.69 -7.01
N THR A 35 -3.72 -10.60 -7.84
CA THR A 35 -3.13 -10.94 -9.13
C THR A 35 -4.09 -10.88 -10.33
N GLY A 36 -5.39 -10.91 -10.08
CA GLY A 36 -6.44 -11.00 -11.08
C GLY A 36 -6.89 -9.67 -11.66
N SER A 37 -7.90 -9.77 -12.54
CA SER A 37 -8.52 -8.64 -13.22
C SER A 37 -9.66 -8.01 -12.39
N PRO A 38 -10.08 -6.76 -12.68
CA PRO A 38 -11.21 -6.14 -12.00
C PRO A 38 -12.52 -6.92 -12.24
N GLU A 39 -12.67 -7.54 -13.41
CA GLU A 39 -13.82 -8.38 -13.72
C GLU A 39 -13.86 -9.65 -12.87
N GLU A 40 -12.71 -10.31 -12.67
CA GLU A 40 -12.63 -11.52 -11.85
C GLU A 40 -13.00 -11.22 -10.38
N GLY A 41 -12.45 -10.14 -9.82
CA GLY A 41 -12.80 -9.69 -8.47
C GLY A 41 -14.28 -9.33 -8.34
N ALA A 42 -14.84 -8.60 -9.31
CA ALA A 42 -16.26 -8.24 -9.33
C ALA A 42 -17.18 -9.47 -9.44
N GLN A 43 -16.81 -10.45 -10.28
CA GLN A 43 -17.56 -11.69 -10.45
C GLN A 43 -17.54 -12.54 -9.17
N ALA A 44 -16.40 -12.62 -8.46
CA ALA A 44 -16.32 -13.32 -7.19
C ALA A 44 -17.27 -12.70 -6.14
N ILE A 45 -17.34 -11.37 -6.07
CA ILE A 45 -18.27 -10.65 -5.18
C ILE A 45 -19.72 -10.92 -5.59
N GLU A 46 -20.03 -10.90 -6.88
CA GLU A 46 -21.37 -11.22 -7.41
C GLU A 46 -21.77 -12.68 -7.16
N ALA A 47 -20.80 -13.60 -7.11
CA ALA A 47 -20.98 -15.00 -6.74
C ALA A 47 -21.10 -15.23 -5.22
N GLY A 48 -20.93 -14.18 -4.40
CA GLY A 48 -21.18 -14.20 -2.96
C GLY A 48 -19.95 -14.04 -2.06
N SER A 49 -18.76 -13.82 -2.61
CA SER A 49 -17.58 -13.50 -1.78
C SER A 49 -17.77 -12.15 -1.09
N ASP A 50 -17.46 -12.09 0.21
CA ASP A 50 -17.52 -10.85 0.98
C ASP A 50 -16.30 -9.98 0.67
N VAL A 51 -16.54 -8.79 0.12
CA VAL A 51 -15.51 -7.81 -0.26
C VAL A 51 -14.66 -7.34 0.94
N ASN A 52 -15.19 -7.46 2.16
CA ASN A 52 -14.53 -7.08 3.40
C ASN A 52 -14.14 -8.29 4.27
N ALA A 53 -14.19 -9.51 3.72
CA ALA A 53 -13.70 -10.69 4.44
C ALA A 53 -12.23 -10.49 4.81
N ALA A 54 -11.88 -10.80 6.06
CA ALA A 54 -10.51 -10.71 6.53
C ALA A 54 -9.99 -12.10 6.88
N ASP A 55 -8.71 -12.36 6.58
CA ASP A 55 -8.03 -13.57 7.03
C ASP A 55 -7.65 -13.48 8.54
N ASN A 56 -6.90 -14.47 9.03
CA ASN A 56 -6.50 -14.50 10.44
C ASN A 56 -5.51 -13.39 10.85
N GLU A 57 -4.91 -12.70 9.88
CA GLU A 57 -4.02 -11.55 10.09
C GLU A 57 -4.76 -10.22 9.91
N GLY A 58 -6.07 -10.26 9.63
CA GLY A 58 -6.90 -9.07 9.38
C GLY A 58 -6.78 -8.54 7.95
N ARG A 59 -6.12 -9.26 7.04
CA ARG A 59 -5.91 -8.81 5.66
C ARG A 59 -7.20 -8.90 4.87
N THR A 60 -7.57 -7.81 4.21
CA THR A 60 -8.74 -7.74 3.32
C THR A 60 -8.34 -7.92 1.85
N PRO A 61 -9.28 -8.24 0.93
CA PRO A 61 -9.02 -8.30 -0.50
C PRO A 61 -8.43 -7.01 -1.05
N LEU A 62 -8.89 -5.86 -0.54
CA LEU A 62 -8.39 -4.56 -0.96
C LEU A 62 -6.95 -4.32 -0.50
N MET A 63 -6.55 -4.78 0.70
CA MET A 63 -5.15 -4.72 1.13
C MET A 63 -4.24 -5.54 0.21
N SER A 64 -4.65 -6.76 -0.15
CA SER A 64 -3.89 -7.63 -1.06
C SER A 64 -3.81 -7.06 -2.49
N ALA A 65 -4.89 -6.47 -3.01
CA ALA A 65 -4.86 -5.75 -4.28
C ALA A 65 -3.95 -4.52 -4.22
N ALA A 66 -4.05 -3.72 -3.17
CA ALA A 66 -3.23 -2.53 -2.95
C ALA A 66 -1.73 -2.87 -2.93
N GLU A 67 -1.35 -3.97 -2.27
CA GLU A 67 0.07 -4.37 -2.14
C GLU A 67 0.66 -4.96 -3.43
N HIS A 68 -0.10 -5.79 -4.16
CA HIS A 68 0.48 -6.64 -5.21
C HIS A 68 -0.08 -6.38 -6.61
N ASN A 69 -1.28 -5.80 -6.74
CA ASN A 69 -1.92 -5.63 -8.02
C ASN A 69 -1.52 -4.29 -8.65
N GLY A 70 -0.79 -4.35 -9.76
CA GLY A 70 -0.39 -3.16 -10.50
C GLY A 70 -1.54 -2.49 -11.28
N ASN A 71 -2.75 -3.05 -11.29
CA ASN A 71 -3.89 -2.52 -12.02
C ASN A 71 -4.79 -1.66 -11.10
N PRO A 72 -4.82 -0.32 -11.26
CA PRO A 72 -5.65 0.55 -10.43
C PRO A 72 -7.16 0.33 -10.62
N GLU A 73 -7.60 -0.29 -11.73
CA GLU A 73 -9.03 -0.62 -11.93
C GLU A 73 -9.52 -1.68 -10.94
N VAL A 74 -8.63 -2.54 -10.43
CA VAL A 74 -9.00 -3.51 -9.38
C VAL A 74 -9.37 -2.79 -8.09
N ILE A 75 -8.61 -1.76 -7.71
CA ILE A 75 -8.94 -0.90 -6.56
C ILE A 75 -10.31 -0.25 -6.75
N ARG A 76 -10.55 0.35 -7.92
CA ARG A 76 -11.82 1.00 -8.24
C ARG A 76 -12.99 0.04 -8.23
N ALA A 77 -12.81 -1.18 -8.75
CA ALA A 77 -13.83 -2.22 -8.75
C ALA A 77 -14.19 -2.67 -7.34
N LEU A 78 -13.20 -2.95 -6.49
CA LEU A 78 -13.41 -3.36 -5.10
C LEU A 78 -14.07 -2.24 -4.28
N ALA A 79 -13.55 -1.01 -4.36
CA ALA A 79 -14.14 0.16 -3.69
C ALA A 79 -15.58 0.42 -4.15
N GLY A 80 -15.85 0.33 -5.47
CA GLY A 80 -17.19 0.46 -6.03
C GLY A 80 -18.17 -0.64 -5.60
N LYS A 81 -17.66 -1.77 -5.11
CA LYS A 81 -18.45 -2.87 -4.51
C LYS A 81 -18.53 -2.78 -2.98
N GLY A 82 -17.99 -1.72 -2.37
CA GLY A 82 -18.10 -1.46 -0.93
C GLY A 82 -16.95 -1.98 -0.08
N ALA A 83 -15.77 -2.21 -0.68
CA ALA A 83 -14.54 -2.44 0.08
C ALA A 83 -14.27 -1.24 1.00
N ASP A 84 -13.90 -1.51 2.26
CA ASP A 84 -13.46 -0.47 3.18
C ASP A 84 -12.04 0.00 2.81
N VAL A 85 -11.98 1.16 2.17
CA VAL A 85 -10.73 1.80 1.72
C VAL A 85 -9.83 2.22 2.89
N ASN A 86 -10.41 2.38 4.09
CA ASN A 86 -9.69 2.76 5.30
C ASN A 86 -9.55 1.60 6.29
N ALA A 87 -9.71 0.35 5.83
CA ALA A 87 -9.45 -0.83 6.65
C ALA A 87 -8.00 -0.82 7.18
N ASP A 88 -7.84 -1.29 8.42
CA ASP A 88 -6.59 -1.28 9.16
C ASP A 88 -6.36 -2.64 9.83
N SER A 89 -5.27 -3.32 9.45
CA SER A 89 -4.80 -4.59 10.04
C SER A 89 -3.52 -4.39 10.86
N GLY A 90 -3.39 -3.23 11.50
CA GLY A 90 -2.17 -2.66 12.03
C GLY A 90 -1.46 -1.73 11.03
N TRP A 91 -1.83 -1.84 9.74
CA TRP A 91 -1.40 -1.01 8.62
C TRP A 91 -2.65 -0.69 7.78
N THR A 92 -2.76 0.53 7.26
CA THR A 92 -3.87 0.88 6.37
C THR A 92 -3.67 0.33 4.97
N VAL A 93 -4.75 0.22 4.19
CA VAL A 93 -4.70 -0.14 2.76
C VAL A 93 -3.69 0.73 1.99
N LEU A 94 -3.68 2.04 2.27
CA LEU A 94 -2.77 2.98 1.62
C LEU A 94 -1.30 2.75 1.99
N MET A 95 -1.01 2.31 3.22
CA MET A 95 0.35 1.95 3.63
C MET A 95 0.88 0.72 2.89
N TYR A 96 0.05 -0.30 2.66
CA TYR A 96 0.41 -1.46 1.87
C TYR A 96 0.79 -1.07 0.43
N ALA A 97 -0.04 -0.26 -0.24
CA ALA A 97 0.27 0.25 -1.57
C ALA A 97 1.53 1.12 -1.57
N ALA A 98 1.65 2.03 -0.60
CA ALA A 98 2.77 2.95 -0.51
C ALA A 98 4.11 2.23 -0.32
N GLN A 99 4.15 1.10 0.39
CA GLN A 99 5.39 0.35 0.62
C GLN A 99 5.79 -0.51 -0.59
N GLU A 100 4.87 -1.34 -1.09
CA GLU A 100 5.22 -2.44 -2.01
C GLU A 100 4.81 -2.20 -3.46
N ASN A 101 3.77 -1.37 -3.70
CA ASN A 101 3.26 -1.18 -5.04
C ASN A 101 4.04 -0.09 -5.77
N GLY A 102 4.76 -0.50 -6.81
CA GLY A 102 5.54 0.41 -7.64
C GLY A 102 4.70 1.26 -8.61
N ASN A 103 3.38 1.05 -8.69
CA ASN A 103 2.51 1.83 -9.57
C ASN A 103 1.84 3.01 -8.83
N PRO A 104 2.22 4.28 -9.11
CA PRO A 104 1.61 5.44 -8.47
C PRO A 104 0.12 5.60 -8.78
N ASP A 105 -0.38 5.03 -9.88
CA ASP A 105 -1.80 5.12 -10.20
C ASP A 105 -2.69 4.26 -9.29
N VAL A 106 -2.12 3.23 -8.64
CA VAL A 106 -2.81 2.47 -7.59
C VAL A 106 -3.03 3.34 -6.35
N VAL A 107 -1.99 4.09 -5.95
CA VAL A 107 -2.08 5.07 -4.86
C VAL A 107 -3.10 6.16 -5.18
N LYS A 108 -3.08 6.71 -6.40
CA LYS A 108 -4.09 7.68 -6.83
C LYS A 108 -5.50 7.09 -6.78
N ALA A 109 -5.70 5.85 -7.24
CA ALA A 109 -7.02 5.21 -7.20
C ALA A 109 -7.54 5.03 -5.77
N LEU A 110 -6.67 4.70 -4.81
CA LEU A 110 -7.03 4.63 -3.38
C LEU A 110 -7.44 6.01 -2.84
N LEU A 111 -6.66 7.05 -3.15
CA LEU A 111 -6.96 8.43 -2.73
C LEU A 111 -8.27 8.94 -3.35
N GLU A 112 -8.50 8.69 -4.64
CA GLU A 112 -9.76 8.99 -5.35
C GLU A 112 -10.95 8.25 -4.73
N SER A 113 -10.70 7.06 -4.15
CA SER A 113 -11.71 6.24 -3.47
C SER A 113 -11.90 6.62 -1.99
N GLY A 114 -11.21 7.66 -1.50
CA GLY A 114 -11.39 8.20 -0.15
C GLY A 114 -10.47 7.62 0.92
N ALA A 115 -9.31 7.07 0.54
CA ALA A 115 -8.26 6.73 1.49
C ALA A 115 -7.80 7.98 2.26
N ASP A 116 -7.71 7.89 3.58
CA ASP A 116 -7.09 8.94 4.39
C ASP A 116 -5.57 8.91 4.22
N VAL A 117 -5.04 9.89 3.49
CA VAL A 117 -3.62 10.04 3.18
C VAL A 117 -2.75 10.21 4.44
N ASN A 118 -3.33 10.74 5.52
CA ASN A 118 -2.64 11.05 6.76
C ASN A 118 -2.97 10.08 7.89
N ALA A 119 -3.68 8.98 7.61
CA ALA A 119 -3.91 7.94 8.59
C ALA A 119 -2.57 7.38 9.08
N ALA A 120 -2.44 7.27 10.40
CA ALA A 120 -1.33 6.67 11.10
C ALA A 120 -1.85 5.46 11.87
N ALA A 121 -1.32 4.28 11.56
CA ALA A 121 -1.79 3.04 12.16
C ALA A 121 -0.95 2.76 13.41
N GLU A 122 -1.58 2.56 14.56
CA GLU A 122 -0.87 2.30 15.83
C GLU A 122 0.02 1.05 15.72
N GLY A 123 -0.44 0.01 15.02
CA GLY A 123 0.34 -1.20 14.76
C GLY A 123 1.60 -0.99 13.93
N SER A 124 1.78 0.20 13.34
CA SER A 124 2.91 0.58 12.52
C SER A 124 3.92 1.48 13.24
N GLY A 125 3.72 1.79 14.52
CA GLY A 125 4.51 2.79 15.27
C GLY A 125 4.14 4.23 14.91
N GLY A 126 2.90 4.46 14.48
CA GLY A 126 2.42 5.77 14.05
C GLY A 126 2.94 6.22 12.68
N MET A 127 3.50 5.32 11.88
CA MET A 127 3.97 5.66 10.54
C MET A 127 2.80 6.03 9.62
N THR A 128 3.03 6.96 8.69
CA THR A 128 2.09 7.30 7.61
C THR A 128 2.46 6.57 6.31
N ALA A 129 1.56 6.59 5.32
CA ALA A 129 1.85 6.08 3.98
C ALA A 129 3.06 6.79 3.34
N LEU A 130 3.23 8.09 3.55
CA LEU A 130 4.37 8.85 3.03
C LEU A 130 5.71 8.36 3.60
N MET A 131 5.76 8.05 4.90
CA MET A 131 6.96 7.49 5.54
C MET A 131 7.30 6.09 4.99
N ARG A 132 6.28 5.25 4.80
CA ARG A 132 6.43 3.91 4.22
C ARG A 132 7.00 3.98 2.79
N ALA A 133 6.43 4.84 1.96
CA ALA A 133 6.92 5.06 0.60
C ALA A 133 8.36 5.59 0.60
N ALA A 134 8.66 6.56 1.46
CA ALA A 134 9.99 7.16 1.54
C ALA A 134 11.09 6.19 1.99
N ALA A 135 10.75 5.21 2.83
CA ALA A 135 11.68 4.21 3.34
C ALA A 135 11.92 3.04 2.37
N TRP A 136 10.86 2.53 1.72
CA TRP A 136 10.91 1.21 1.07
C TRP A 136 10.47 1.18 -0.38
N ASN A 137 9.72 2.17 -0.86
CA ASN A 137 9.26 2.15 -2.25
C ASN A 137 10.37 2.56 -3.20
N LYS A 138 10.58 1.75 -4.23
CA LYS A 138 11.63 1.98 -5.24
C LYS A 138 11.22 2.98 -6.31
N ASN A 139 9.94 3.37 -6.35
CA ASN A 139 9.43 4.34 -7.30
C ASN A 139 9.09 5.66 -6.60
N ALA A 140 9.91 6.68 -6.82
CA ALA A 140 9.70 8.01 -6.25
C ALA A 140 8.40 8.70 -6.73
N ASP A 141 7.78 8.25 -7.83
CA ASP A 141 6.48 8.76 -8.26
C ASP A 141 5.35 8.36 -7.29
N VAL A 142 5.52 7.30 -6.50
CA VAL A 142 4.58 6.94 -5.42
C VAL A 142 4.59 8.00 -4.32
N VAL A 143 5.79 8.47 -3.94
CA VAL A 143 5.96 9.58 -3.00
C VAL A 143 5.28 10.84 -3.56
N GLN A 144 5.45 11.12 -4.85
CA GLN A 144 4.78 12.24 -5.49
C GLN A 144 3.25 12.12 -5.45
N ALA A 145 2.70 10.94 -5.74
CA ALA A 145 1.26 10.72 -5.71
C ALA A 145 0.67 10.96 -4.31
N LEU A 146 1.38 10.56 -3.26
CA LEU A 146 0.96 10.83 -1.87
C LEU A 146 1.02 12.33 -1.55
N LEU A 147 2.09 13.02 -1.96
CA LEU A 147 2.23 14.47 -1.77
C LEU A 147 1.13 15.25 -2.53
N ASP A 148 0.87 14.89 -3.77
CA ASP A 148 -0.22 15.46 -4.59
C ASP A 148 -1.60 15.18 -3.96
N GLY A 149 -1.71 14.04 -3.25
CA GLY A 149 -2.88 13.66 -2.45
C GLY A 149 -3.03 14.40 -1.13
N GLY A 150 -2.08 15.28 -0.76
CA GLY A 150 -2.15 16.07 0.47
C GLY A 150 -1.52 15.39 1.70
N ALA A 151 -0.58 14.47 1.50
CA ALA A 151 0.21 13.92 2.60
C ALA A 151 0.96 15.02 3.37
N ASP A 152 0.88 14.98 4.70
CA ASP A 152 1.63 15.88 5.57
C ASP A 152 3.12 15.50 5.57
N VAL A 153 3.91 16.31 4.89
CA VAL A 153 5.36 16.14 4.79
C VAL A 153 6.10 16.31 6.12
N ALA A 154 5.48 17.00 7.09
CA ALA A 154 6.05 17.27 8.41
C ALA A 154 5.61 16.25 9.47
N ALA A 155 4.71 15.32 9.14
CA ALA A 155 4.30 14.26 10.05
C ALA A 155 5.52 13.46 10.53
N GLY A 156 5.51 13.13 11.82
CA GLY A 156 6.47 12.25 12.48
C GLY A 156 5.75 11.01 13.01
N ASP A 157 6.44 9.87 13.02
CA ASP A 157 5.98 8.67 13.69
C ASP A 157 5.96 8.86 15.23
N GLU A 158 5.71 7.80 16.01
CA GLU A 158 5.72 7.89 17.48
C GLU A 158 7.08 8.34 18.08
N SER A 159 8.17 8.16 17.34
CA SER A 159 9.52 8.61 17.71
C SER A 159 9.86 9.99 17.12
N GLY A 160 8.93 10.62 16.40
CA GLY A 160 9.15 11.89 15.70
C GLY A 160 9.98 11.75 14.41
N VAL A 161 10.17 10.54 13.89
CA VAL A 161 10.90 10.28 12.65
C VAL A 161 10.01 10.66 11.47
N THR A 162 10.51 11.57 10.62
CA THR A 162 9.79 12.08 9.45
C THR A 162 10.10 11.28 8.19
N ALA A 163 9.29 11.45 7.13
CA ALA A 163 9.54 10.84 5.83
C ALA A 163 10.94 11.20 5.27
N LEU A 164 11.43 12.42 5.52
CA LEU A 164 12.76 12.84 5.07
C LEU A 164 13.89 12.10 5.80
N MET A 165 13.72 11.81 7.10
CA MET A 165 14.69 11.04 7.89
C MET A 165 14.74 9.58 7.41
N TYR A 166 13.58 8.96 7.17
CA TYR A 166 13.53 7.63 6.56
C TYR A 166 14.19 7.61 5.19
N ALA A 167 13.89 8.56 4.31
CA ALA A 167 14.52 8.64 3.00
C ALA A 167 16.05 8.74 3.11
N ALA A 168 16.57 9.53 4.06
CA ALA A 168 18.01 9.72 4.26
C ALA A 168 18.73 8.47 4.78
N MET A 169 18.04 7.60 5.52
CA MET A 169 18.59 6.34 6.03
C MET A 169 18.92 5.34 4.91
N TYR A 170 18.18 5.36 3.80
CA TYR A 170 18.33 4.42 2.69
C TYR A 170 19.09 5.05 1.51
N ARG A 171 20.14 4.39 1.04
CA ARG A 171 21.19 4.98 0.15
C ARG A 171 20.75 5.33 -1.27
N ASP A 172 19.57 4.89 -1.72
CA ASP A 172 19.09 5.06 -3.10
C ASP A 172 17.89 6.02 -3.21
N SER A 173 17.71 6.90 -2.22
CA SER A 173 16.52 7.76 -2.08
C SER A 173 16.70 9.19 -2.64
N ALA A 174 17.64 9.44 -3.55
CA ALA A 174 17.95 10.82 -4.01
C ALA A 174 16.72 11.54 -4.59
N ASP A 175 15.96 10.89 -5.47
CA ASP A 175 14.74 11.44 -6.06
C ASP A 175 13.64 11.64 -5.00
N VAL A 176 13.57 10.75 -4.00
CA VAL A 176 12.63 10.86 -2.88
C VAL A 176 12.98 12.06 -2.01
N LEU A 177 14.25 12.24 -1.66
CA LEU A 177 14.75 13.39 -0.90
C LEU A 177 14.42 14.70 -1.63
N GLU A 178 14.67 14.76 -2.93
CA GLU A 178 14.36 15.95 -3.75
C GLU A 178 12.87 16.29 -3.71
N ARG A 179 11.98 15.28 -3.85
CA ARG A 179 10.52 15.48 -3.79
C ARG A 179 10.06 15.94 -2.42
N LEU A 180 10.54 15.32 -1.35
CA LEU A 180 10.20 15.70 0.03
C LEU A 180 10.67 17.13 0.34
N LEU A 181 11.90 17.50 -0.03
CA LEU A 181 12.42 18.87 0.14
C LEU A 181 11.64 19.88 -0.70
N SER A 182 11.29 19.53 -1.94
CA SER A 182 10.48 20.37 -2.82
C SER A 182 9.06 20.57 -2.29
N ALA A 183 8.53 19.58 -1.59
CA ALA A 183 7.24 19.65 -0.89
C ALA A 183 7.31 20.37 0.46
N GLY A 184 8.49 20.82 0.89
CA GLY A 184 8.67 21.63 2.10
C GLY A 184 9.06 20.86 3.36
N ALA A 185 9.57 19.62 3.23
CA ALA A 185 10.18 18.92 4.36
C ALA A 185 11.30 19.78 4.98
N ASP A 186 11.31 19.94 6.30
CA ASP A 186 12.38 20.66 7.01
C ASP A 186 13.61 19.76 7.17
N PRO A 187 14.75 20.02 6.49
CA PRO A 187 15.97 19.23 6.66
C PRO A 187 16.57 19.32 8.07
N ASN A 188 16.14 20.28 8.89
CA ASN A 188 16.59 20.47 10.27
C ASN A 188 15.59 19.98 11.31
N ALA A 189 14.48 19.35 10.89
CA ALA A 189 13.58 18.68 11.82
C ALA A 189 14.36 17.68 12.67
N ARG A 190 13.95 17.53 13.92
CA ARG A 190 14.56 16.62 14.88
C ARG A 190 13.55 15.62 15.38
N ASP A 191 13.95 14.35 15.41
CA ASP A 191 13.19 13.30 16.07
C ASP A 191 13.30 13.41 17.60
N GLY A 192 12.70 12.44 18.31
CA GLY A 192 12.71 12.37 19.77
C GLY A 192 14.10 12.26 20.39
N ASP A 193 15.08 11.75 19.65
CA ASP A 193 16.48 11.64 20.08
C ASP A 193 17.32 12.87 19.66
N GLY A 194 16.70 13.84 18.99
CA GLY A 194 17.34 15.06 18.52
C GLY A 194 18.09 14.90 17.19
N TRP A 195 17.94 13.77 16.50
CA TRP A 195 18.63 13.49 15.24
C TRP A 195 17.91 14.14 14.06
N THR A 196 18.71 14.61 13.11
CA THR A 196 18.23 15.19 11.85
C THR A 196 18.36 14.19 10.71
N ALA A 197 17.72 14.43 9.56
CA ALA A 197 17.86 13.57 8.39
C ALA A 197 19.33 13.35 7.98
N LEU A 198 20.18 14.38 8.10
CA LEU A 198 21.62 14.26 7.83
C LEU A 198 22.34 13.28 8.77
N MET A 199 21.89 13.18 10.03
CA MET A 199 22.47 12.25 11.02
C MET A 199 22.06 10.80 10.76
N TRP A 200 20.84 10.57 10.23
CA TRP A 200 20.35 9.25 9.83
C TRP A 200 21.07 8.69 8.58
N GLY A 201 21.55 9.56 7.68
CA GLY A 201 22.24 9.16 6.44
C GLY A 201 23.77 9.08 6.52
N ALA A 202 24.38 9.37 7.68
CA ALA A 202 25.84 9.41 7.89
C ALA A 202 26.42 8.03 8.23
#